data_AF-A0A2T4T4H3-F1
#
_entry.id   AF-A0A2T4T4H3-F1
#
_cell.length_a   1.000
_cell.length_b   1.000
_cell.length_c   1.000
_cell.angle_alpha   90.00
_cell.angle_beta   90.00
_cell.angle_gamma   90.00
#
_symmetry.space_group_name_H-M   'P 1'
#
loop_
_entity.id
_entity.type
_entity.pdbx_description
1 polymer ?
#
loop_
_entity_poly.entity_id
_entity_poly.type
_entity_poly.pdbx_seq_one_letter_code
_entity_poly.pdbx_strand_id
1 'polypeptide(L)'
;MATTLVLLQLFIVLTLIFIGARVGGIGLGIYGMVGVFILIFVFGLQPGKLPIDVMLIIVSVITAAAALQASGGLDYLVGLAAKFLRKHPEHITFYGPLTTWLFCLVAGTAHTSYSLLPIISEIATNSKIRPERPMSVATIAASLGITGSPVSAATAAAISTDLLGGLGIELKDILIICIPASLIAILVASFVQNFIGKDLEKDPEYIRRVKEGIINPEEDARLMEQMEQNPDKHAKYSVIAFLFGVFLVVLFGSVPSLRPSFMIDGKLTRLGMPETIEIIMMSIAAIILLVGKADVRKAVQGNVFAAGMNAMVSIFGIAWMGDTFFNGNLAFFKSHIADIVSQYPFLFSVALFIMSIMLFSQAATVRTLYPLGIGLGIAPLALIAMFPAVNGYFFFPNYPTEVAAINFDRTGTTRIGKYVLNHSFQVAGFITTFVSIGVGYLIITFLY
;
A
#
# COMPACT_ATOMS: atom_id res chain seq x y z
N MET A 1 38.70 -6.16 -5.15
CA MET A 1 38.55 -4.70 -4.99
C MET A 1 37.15 -4.21 -5.36
N ALA A 2 36.64 -4.50 -6.57
CA ALA A 2 35.28 -4.11 -6.99
C ALA A 2 34.17 -4.65 -6.06
N THR A 3 34.18 -5.95 -5.73
CA THR A 3 33.20 -6.55 -4.81
C THR A 3 33.19 -5.86 -3.43
N THR A 4 34.37 -5.57 -2.88
CA THR A 4 34.49 -4.88 -1.58
C THR A 4 33.89 -3.48 -1.63
N LEU A 5 34.08 -2.75 -2.74
CA LEU A 5 33.51 -1.42 -2.95
C LEU A 5 31.97 -1.47 -2.98
N VAL A 6 31.41 -2.42 -3.74
CA VAL A 6 29.95 -2.62 -3.84
C VAL A 6 29.36 -2.99 -2.48
N LEU A 7 30.02 -3.88 -1.73
CA LEU A 7 29.57 -4.27 -0.39
C LEU A 7 29.63 -3.10 0.60
N LEU A 8 30.64 -2.23 0.50
CA LEU A 8 30.73 -1.02 1.32
C LEU A 8 29.62 -0.03 0.98
N GLN A 9 29.35 0.19 -0.30
CA GLN A 9 28.23 1.02 -0.76
C GLN A 9 26.89 0.46 -0.28
N LEU A 10 26.68 -0.86 -0.41
CA LEU A 10 25.49 -1.55 0.09
C LEU A 10 25.35 -1.35 1.60
N PHE A 11 26.42 -1.56 2.36
CA PHE A 11 26.41 -1.38 3.81
C PHE A 11 26.00 0.05 4.20
N ILE A 12 26.51 1.07 3.49
CA ILE A 12 26.12 2.48 3.69
C ILE A 12 24.64 2.68 3.38
N VAL A 13 24.17 2.20 2.22
CA VAL A 13 22.76 2.29 1.82
C VAL A 13 21.84 1.66 2.87
N LEU A 14 22.13 0.44 3.30
CA LEU A 14 21.34 -0.26 4.33
C LEU A 14 21.39 0.47 5.69
N THR A 15 22.55 1.01 6.07
CA THR A 15 22.70 1.78 7.31
C THR A 15 21.85 3.05 7.29
N LEU A 16 21.87 3.81 6.19
CA LEU A 16 21.08 5.03 6.05
C LEU A 16 19.58 4.76 5.99
N ILE A 17 19.16 3.68 5.33
CA ILE A 17 17.78 3.21 5.37
C ILE A 17 17.36 2.91 6.82
N PHE A 18 18.19 2.18 7.56
CA PHE A 18 17.90 1.82 8.95
C PHE A 18 17.80 3.04 9.87
N ILE A 19 18.71 4.01 9.72
CA ILE A 19 18.67 5.26 10.47
C ILE A 19 17.41 6.06 10.09
N GLY A 20 17.13 6.22 8.80
CA GLY A 20 15.95 6.91 8.30
C GLY A 20 14.64 6.30 8.83
N ALA A 21 14.53 4.97 8.83
CA ALA A 21 13.38 4.24 9.37
C ALA A 21 13.18 4.47 10.87
N ARG A 22 14.27 4.58 11.65
CA ARG A 22 14.19 4.88 13.08
C ARG A 22 13.79 6.33 13.38
N VAL A 23 14.21 7.27 12.54
CA VAL A 23 13.81 8.69 12.68
C VAL A 23 12.33 8.87 12.36
N GLY A 24 11.80 8.09 11.42
CA GLY A 24 10.39 8.10 11.04
C GLY A 24 9.98 9.36 10.25
N GLY A 25 8.72 9.41 9.82
CA GLY A 25 8.17 10.51 9.03
C GLY A 25 8.96 10.75 7.73
N ILE A 26 9.39 12.00 7.51
CA ILE A 26 10.23 12.37 6.34
C ILE A 26 11.68 11.89 6.44
N GLY A 27 12.10 11.32 7.58
CA GLY A 27 13.48 10.90 7.84
C GLY A 27 14.02 9.92 6.80
N LEU A 28 13.20 8.98 6.33
CA LEU A 28 13.56 8.07 5.24
C LEU A 28 14.09 8.82 4.01
N GLY A 29 13.37 9.87 3.59
CA GLY A 29 13.74 10.69 2.44
C GLY A 29 15.03 11.47 2.65
N ILE A 30 15.18 12.09 3.83
CA ILE A 30 16.36 12.90 4.17
C ILE A 30 17.63 12.03 4.14
N TYR A 31 17.61 10.88 4.83
CA TYR A 31 18.78 9.98 4.85
C TYR A 31 19.01 9.28 3.51
N GLY A 32 17.95 9.07 2.71
CA GLY A 32 18.09 8.67 1.31
C GLY A 32 18.93 9.68 0.51
N MET A 33 18.65 10.98 0.66
CA MET A 33 19.43 12.03 -0.01
C MET A 33 20.88 12.14 0.48
N VAL A 34 21.13 11.91 1.77
CA VAL A 34 22.50 11.76 2.30
C VAL A 34 23.22 10.58 1.61
N GLY A 35 22.51 9.48 1.36
CA GLY A 35 23.05 8.34 0.64
C GLY A 35 23.34 8.65 -0.82
N VAL A 36 22.43 9.33 -1.53
CA VAL A 36 22.69 9.84 -2.89
C VAL A 36 23.96 10.69 -2.91
N PHE A 37 24.11 11.60 -1.95
CA PHE A 37 25.31 12.43 -1.82
C PHE A 37 26.57 11.57 -1.65
N ILE A 38 26.58 10.60 -0.73
CA ILE A 38 27.74 9.74 -0.52
C ILE A 38 28.06 8.92 -1.77
N LEU A 39 27.05 8.30 -2.40
CA LEU A 39 27.24 7.45 -3.58
C LEU A 39 27.82 8.24 -4.77
N ILE A 40 27.39 9.48 -4.99
CA ILE A 40 27.86 10.30 -6.11
C ILE A 40 29.19 10.97 -5.76
N PHE A 41 29.25 11.72 -4.67
CA PHE A 41 30.39 12.59 -4.38
C PHE A 41 31.58 11.86 -3.75
N VAL A 42 31.35 10.72 -3.07
CA VAL A 42 32.43 9.92 -2.46
C VAL A 42 32.79 8.73 -3.34
N PHE A 43 31.79 7.98 -3.83
CA PHE A 43 32.04 6.78 -4.65
C PHE A 43 32.08 7.02 -6.16
N GLY A 44 31.74 8.23 -6.64
CA GLY A 44 31.81 8.58 -8.06
C GLY A 44 30.76 7.87 -8.92
N LEU A 45 29.67 7.36 -8.33
CA LEU A 45 28.59 6.76 -9.12
C LEU A 45 27.85 7.84 -9.91
N GLN A 46 27.36 7.49 -11.09
CA GLN A 46 26.47 8.36 -11.84
C GLN A 46 25.12 8.48 -11.11
N PRO A 47 24.50 9.67 -11.05
CA PRO A 47 23.18 9.81 -10.46
C PRO A 47 22.17 8.91 -11.17
N GLY A 48 21.40 8.18 -10.37
CA GLY A 48 20.27 7.42 -10.87
C GLY A 48 19.13 8.31 -11.36
N LYS A 49 18.05 7.68 -11.82
CA LYS A 49 16.82 8.36 -12.26
C LYS A 49 16.00 8.87 -11.09
N LEU A 50 15.67 10.15 -11.14
CA LEU A 50 14.78 10.79 -10.17
C LEU A 50 13.33 10.30 -10.38
N PRO A 51 12.58 9.92 -9.32
CA PRO A 51 11.22 9.38 -9.45
C PRO A 51 10.15 10.49 -9.61
N ILE A 52 10.34 11.41 -10.56
CA ILE A 52 9.48 12.60 -10.74
C ILE A 52 8.02 12.19 -10.95
N ASP A 53 7.76 11.29 -11.91
CA ASP A 53 6.42 10.80 -12.25
C ASP A 53 5.68 10.28 -11.00
N VAL A 54 6.36 9.48 -10.18
CA VAL A 54 5.77 8.91 -8.96
C VAL A 54 5.45 10.00 -7.94
N MET A 55 6.36 10.98 -7.77
CA MET A 55 6.14 12.09 -6.86
C MET A 55 4.92 12.92 -7.27
N LEU A 56 4.79 13.27 -8.55
CA LEU A 56 3.68 14.09 -9.07
C LEU A 56 2.34 13.34 -9.03
N ILE A 57 2.34 12.03 -9.30
CA ILE A 57 1.15 11.19 -9.11
C ILE A 57 0.73 11.20 -7.64
N ILE A 58 1.67 11.04 -6.69
CA ILE A 58 1.37 11.07 -5.25
C ILE A 58 0.75 12.41 -4.86
N VAL A 59 1.35 13.54 -5.26
CA VAL A 59 0.77 14.88 -5.00
C VAL A 59 -0.67 14.91 -5.49
N SER A 60 -0.92 14.45 -6.71
CA SER A 60 -2.22 14.56 -7.38
C SER A 60 -3.30 13.69 -6.70
N VAL A 61 -2.99 12.41 -6.45
CA VAL A 61 -3.92 11.47 -5.80
C VAL A 61 -4.19 11.88 -4.36
N ILE A 62 -3.15 12.25 -3.61
CA ILE A 62 -3.30 12.65 -2.21
C ILE A 62 -4.08 13.96 -2.10
N THR A 63 -3.91 14.89 -3.03
CA THR A 63 -4.72 16.12 -3.07
C THR A 63 -6.21 15.79 -3.25
N ALA A 64 -6.55 14.88 -4.16
CA ALA A 64 -7.94 14.43 -4.34
C ALA A 64 -8.48 13.69 -3.10
N ALA A 65 -7.70 12.81 -2.50
CA ALA A 65 -8.09 12.08 -1.29
C ALA A 65 -8.21 13.01 -0.06
N ALA A 66 -7.35 14.02 0.06
CA ALA A 66 -7.42 15.04 1.11
C ALA A 66 -8.64 15.95 0.92
N ALA A 67 -8.99 16.29 -0.32
CA ALA A 67 -10.25 16.99 -0.63
C ALA A 67 -11.48 16.13 -0.26
N LEU A 68 -11.43 14.82 -0.53
CA LEU A 68 -12.47 13.88 -0.12
C LEU A 68 -12.61 13.83 1.41
N GLN A 69 -11.50 13.78 2.13
CA GLN A 69 -11.49 13.85 3.59
C GLN A 69 -12.06 15.18 4.09
N ALA A 70 -11.63 16.30 3.53
CA ALA A 70 -12.06 17.64 3.95
C ALA A 70 -13.55 17.91 3.72
N SER A 71 -14.19 17.17 2.81
CA SER A 71 -15.64 17.25 2.52
C SER A 71 -16.47 16.25 3.33
N GLY A 72 -15.88 15.50 4.26
CA GLY A 72 -16.57 14.44 5.02
C GLY A 72 -16.90 13.20 4.17
N GLY A 73 -16.37 13.10 2.95
CA GLY A 73 -16.63 11.97 2.06
C GLY A 73 -16.07 10.64 2.59
N LEU A 74 -14.92 10.69 3.29
CA LEU A 74 -14.37 9.52 3.96
C LEU A 74 -15.31 9.03 5.09
N ASP A 75 -15.85 9.95 5.89
CA ASP A 75 -16.78 9.62 6.97
C ASP A 75 -18.08 9.00 6.42
N TYR A 76 -18.59 9.52 5.31
CA TYR A 76 -19.74 8.93 4.61
C TYR A 76 -19.47 7.49 4.15
N LEU A 77 -18.31 7.24 3.52
CA LEU A 77 -17.91 5.89 3.11
C LEU A 77 -17.83 4.96 4.33
N VAL A 78 -17.17 5.40 5.39
CA VAL A 78 -17.02 4.64 6.63
C VAL A 78 -18.39 4.29 7.24
N GLY A 79 -19.34 5.22 7.23
CA GLY A 79 -20.72 4.96 7.68
C GLY A 79 -21.44 3.90 6.83
N LEU A 80 -21.21 3.86 5.52
CA LEU A 80 -21.73 2.78 4.66
C LEU A 80 -21.09 1.43 4.97
N ALA A 81 -19.77 1.40 5.16
CA ALA A 81 -19.04 0.21 5.56
C ALA A 81 -19.53 -0.32 6.92
N ALA A 82 -19.71 0.57 7.91
CA ALA A 82 -20.24 0.22 9.23
C ALA A 82 -21.59 -0.48 9.12
N LYS A 83 -22.53 0.11 8.38
CA LYS A 83 -23.86 -0.46 8.14
C LYS A 83 -23.80 -1.85 7.50
N PHE A 84 -22.92 -2.03 6.51
CA PHE A 84 -22.72 -3.32 5.86
C PHE A 84 -22.16 -4.36 6.84
N LEU A 85 -21.11 -4.03 7.58
CA LEU A 85 -20.47 -4.95 8.53
C LEU A 85 -21.41 -5.32 9.69
N ARG A 86 -22.18 -4.36 10.22
CA ARG A 86 -23.17 -4.57 11.28
C ARG A 86 -24.34 -5.44 10.84
N LYS A 87 -24.66 -5.47 9.54
CA LYS A 87 -25.66 -6.38 8.96
C LYS A 87 -25.14 -7.82 8.85
N HIS A 88 -23.82 -8.01 8.84
CA HIS A 88 -23.17 -9.33 8.68
C HIS A 88 -22.12 -9.62 9.77
N PRO A 89 -22.48 -9.53 11.07
CA PRO A 89 -21.54 -9.62 12.19
C PRO A 89 -20.83 -10.97 12.28
N GLU A 90 -21.54 -12.07 12.02
CA GLU A 90 -21.01 -13.43 12.11
C GLU A 90 -19.91 -13.73 11.06
N HIS A 91 -19.83 -12.92 10.01
CA HIS A 91 -18.87 -13.06 8.92
C HIS A 91 -17.77 -11.99 8.96
N ILE A 92 -17.59 -11.30 10.09
CA ILE A 92 -16.64 -10.19 10.21
C ILE A 92 -15.20 -10.59 9.86
N THR A 93 -14.78 -11.84 10.08
CA THR A 93 -13.45 -12.35 9.70
C THR A 93 -13.22 -12.34 8.18
N PHE A 94 -14.28 -12.37 7.37
CA PHE A 94 -14.18 -12.23 5.91
C PHE A 94 -14.55 -10.82 5.45
N TYR A 95 -15.69 -10.29 5.90
CA TYR A 95 -16.20 -9.02 5.41
C TYR A 95 -15.43 -7.82 5.93
N GLY A 96 -14.87 -7.86 7.15
CA GLY A 96 -13.99 -6.80 7.65
C GLY A 96 -12.76 -6.60 6.75
N PRO A 97 -11.98 -7.67 6.48
CA PRO A 97 -10.85 -7.58 5.56
C PRO A 97 -11.20 -7.22 4.13
N LEU A 98 -12.26 -7.79 3.56
CA LEU A 98 -12.70 -7.48 2.19
C LEU A 98 -13.13 -6.01 2.04
N THR A 99 -13.86 -5.49 3.03
CA THR A 99 -14.26 -4.08 3.07
C THR A 99 -13.03 -3.17 3.17
N THR A 100 -12.06 -3.54 4.02
CA THR A 100 -10.82 -2.78 4.18
C THR A 100 -9.98 -2.78 2.92
N TRP A 101 -9.83 -3.95 2.28
CA TRP A 101 -9.16 -4.09 0.99
C TRP A 101 -9.82 -3.23 -0.09
N LEU A 102 -11.14 -3.29 -0.22
CA LEU A 102 -11.87 -2.50 -1.21
C LEU A 102 -11.68 -0.99 -0.99
N PHE A 103 -11.72 -0.54 0.26
CA PHE A 103 -11.44 0.86 0.61
C PHE A 103 -10.04 1.27 0.18
N CYS A 104 -9.04 0.46 0.48
CA CYS A 104 -7.65 0.77 0.14
C CYS A 104 -7.38 0.66 -1.36
N LEU A 105 -8.02 -0.29 -2.04
CA LEU A 105 -7.99 -0.47 -3.49
C LEU A 105 -8.50 0.79 -4.21
N VAL A 106 -9.60 1.37 -3.72
CA VAL A 106 -10.21 2.55 -4.32
C VAL A 106 -9.51 3.84 -3.89
N ALA A 107 -9.11 3.96 -2.64
CA ALA A 107 -8.47 5.17 -2.10
C ALA A 107 -6.98 5.29 -2.46
N GLY A 108 -6.32 4.17 -2.79
CA GLY A 108 -4.89 4.13 -3.11
C GLY A 108 -3.97 4.26 -1.89
N THR A 109 -4.50 4.19 -0.67
CA THR A 109 -3.72 4.27 0.58
C THR A 109 -4.27 3.37 1.69
N ALA A 110 -3.35 2.71 2.39
CA ALA A 110 -3.68 1.79 3.48
C ALA A 110 -4.14 2.54 4.74
N HIS A 111 -3.87 3.84 4.85
CA HIS A 111 -4.30 4.67 5.98
C HIS A 111 -5.81 4.87 6.05
N THR A 112 -6.55 4.57 4.97
CA THR A 112 -8.02 4.55 5.04
C THR A 112 -8.55 3.46 5.97
N SER A 113 -7.75 2.43 6.26
CA SER A 113 -8.11 1.39 7.23
C SER A 113 -8.31 1.91 8.66
N TYR A 114 -7.69 3.04 9.05
CA TYR A 114 -7.84 3.59 10.41
C TYR A 114 -9.27 3.84 10.81
N SER A 115 -10.13 4.20 9.86
CA SER A 115 -11.53 4.45 10.14
C SER A 115 -12.37 3.17 10.21
N LEU A 116 -11.87 2.04 9.68
CA LEU A 116 -12.56 0.74 9.66
C LEU A 116 -12.12 -0.19 10.79
N LEU A 117 -10.84 -0.14 11.17
CA LEU A 117 -10.27 -0.96 12.23
C LEU A 117 -11.05 -0.88 13.57
N PRO A 118 -11.43 0.30 14.10
CA PRO A 118 -12.23 0.34 15.33
C PRO A 118 -13.60 -0.34 15.15
N ILE A 119 -14.27 -0.11 14.01
CA ILE A 119 -15.57 -0.72 13.68
C ILE A 119 -15.46 -2.25 13.64
N ILE A 120 -14.42 -2.76 12.97
CA ILE A 120 -14.15 -4.19 12.87
C ILE A 120 -13.91 -4.80 14.25
N SER A 121 -13.11 -4.14 15.09
CA SER A 121 -12.82 -4.55 16.47
C SER A 121 -14.09 -4.61 17.32
N GLU A 122 -14.93 -3.56 17.27
CA GLU A 122 -16.20 -3.50 18.00
C GLU A 122 -17.14 -4.62 17.57
N ILE A 123 -17.41 -4.73 16.26
CA ILE A 123 -18.34 -5.74 15.74
C ILE A 123 -17.86 -7.15 16.10
N ALA A 124 -16.55 -7.42 15.97
CA ALA A 124 -15.98 -8.69 16.37
C ALA A 124 -16.21 -8.97 17.86
N THR A 125 -15.88 -8.00 18.72
CA THR A 125 -16.05 -8.12 20.18
C THR A 125 -17.51 -8.38 20.56
N ASN A 126 -18.44 -7.59 20.02
CA ASN A 126 -19.88 -7.69 20.29
C ASN A 126 -20.48 -9.01 19.77
N SER A 127 -19.92 -9.54 18.69
CA SER A 127 -20.31 -10.84 18.11
C SER A 127 -19.58 -12.01 18.76
N LYS A 128 -18.82 -11.78 19.84
CA LYS A 128 -18.00 -12.78 20.54
C LYS A 128 -16.95 -13.45 19.64
N ILE A 129 -16.60 -12.80 18.54
CA ILE A 129 -15.53 -13.21 17.64
C ILE A 129 -14.24 -12.56 18.12
N ARG A 130 -13.18 -13.36 18.28
CA ARG A 130 -11.85 -12.89 18.69
C ARG A 130 -11.37 -11.79 17.73
N PRO A 131 -11.19 -10.52 18.15
CA PRO A 131 -10.84 -9.41 17.25
C PRO A 131 -9.53 -9.62 16.50
N GLU A 132 -8.55 -10.32 17.09
CA GLU A 132 -7.31 -10.74 16.41
C GLU A 132 -7.56 -11.37 15.04
N ARG A 133 -8.69 -12.06 14.86
CA ARG A 133 -9.01 -12.74 13.60
C ARG A 133 -9.30 -11.74 12.47
N PRO A 134 -10.38 -10.94 12.52
CA PRO A 134 -10.62 -9.96 11.47
C PRO A 134 -9.58 -8.84 11.43
N MET A 135 -9.03 -8.40 12.56
CA MET A 135 -8.12 -7.25 12.63
C MET A 135 -6.77 -7.52 11.96
N SER A 136 -6.21 -8.72 12.14
CA SER A 136 -4.94 -9.07 11.51
C SER A 136 -5.07 -9.08 9.99
N VAL A 137 -6.09 -9.76 9.47
CA VAL A 137 -6.29 -9.89 8.03
C VAL A 137 -6.70 -8.54 7.44
N ALA A 138 -7.53 -7.73 8.11
CA ALA A 138 -7.92 -6.41 7.61
C ALA A 138 -6.72 -5.46 7.47
N THR A 139 -5.81 -5.47 8.44
CA THR A 139 -4.59 -4.66 8.39
C THR A 139 -3.70 -5.05 7.21
N ILE A 140 -3.51 -6.35 6.98
CA ILE A 140 -2.74 -6.85 5.84
C ILE A 140 -3.45 -6.59 4.50
N ALA A 141 -4.77 -6.75 4.48
CA ALA A 141 -5.62 -6.54 3.32
C ALA A 141 -5.63 -5.07 2.87
N ALA A 142 -5.53 -4.13 3.80
CA ALA A 142 -5.37 -2.71 3.51
C ALA A 142 -4.14 -2.45 2.63
N SER A 143 -3.01 -3.01 3.06
CA SER A 143 -1.71 -2.91 2.42
C SER A 143 -1.64 -3.65 1.09
N LEU A 144 -2.30 -4.81 1.00
CA LEU A 144 -2.43 -5.59 -0.23
C LEU A 144 -3.35 -4.90 -1.26
N GLY A 145 -4.34 -4.13 -0.82
CA GLY A 145 -5.18 -3.32 -1.70
C GLY A 145 -4.38 -2.32 -2.54
N ILE A 146 -3.25 -1.85 -2.04
CA ILE A 146 -2.37 -0.90 -2.75
C ILE A 146 -1.80 -1.51 -4.03
N THR A 147 -1.39 -2.78 -4.00
CA THR A 147 -0.76 -3.43 -5.18
C THR A 147 -1.75 -3.72 -6.30
N GLY A 148 -3.05 -3.70 -6.04
CA GLY A 148 -4.10 -3.78 -7.06
C GLY A 148 -4.75 -2.42 -7.39
N SER A 149 -4.38 -1.35 -6.70
CA SER A 149 -5.10 -0.09 -6.79
C SER A 149 -4.65 0.70 -8.03
N PRO A 150 -5.59 1.22 -8.85
CA PRO A 150 -5.26 2.02 -10.02
C PRO A 150 -4.69 3.41 -9.70
N VAL A 151 -4.88 3.87 -8.47
CA VAL A 151 -4.49 5.21 -8.01
C VAL A 151 -3.42 5.18 -6.94
N SER A 152 -2.89 4.01 -6.57
CA SER A 152 -1.84 3.96 -5.56
C SER A 152 -0.47 4.39 -6.10
N ALA A 153 0.34 4.95 -5.19
CA ALA A 153 1.73 5.28 -5.45
C ALA A 153 2.55 4.08 -5.95
N ALA A 154 2.24 2.87 -5.46
CA ALA A 154 2.98 1.66 -5.80
C ALA A 154 2.70 1.21 -7.24
N THR A 155 1.42 1.18 -7.63
CA THR A 155 1.01 0.85 -9.00
C THR A 155 1.54 1.90 -9.97
N ALA A 156 1.42 3.18 -9.60
CA ALA A 156 1.99 4.30 -10.35
C ALA A 156 3.50 4.15 -10.57
N ALA A 157 4.25 3.78 -9.53
CA ALA A 157 5.67 3.47 -9.64
C ALA A 157 5.93 2.30 -10.58
N ALA A 158 5.13 1.23 -10.54
CA ALA A 158 5.35 0.06 -11.38
C ALA A 158 5.13 0.38 -12.88
N ILE A 159 4.12 1.18 -13.22
CA ILE A 159 3.76 1.52 -14.61
C ILE A 159 4.44 2.78 -15.14
N SER A 160 5.39 3.36 -14.41
CA SER A 160 6.10 4.55 -14.90
C SER A 160 6.83 4.24 -16.20
N THR A 161 7.00 5.27 -17.04
CA THR A 161 7.56 5.14 -18.39
C THR A 161 8.98 4.57 -18.38
N ASP A 162 9.74 4.82 -17.32
CA ASP A 162 11.09 4.33 -17.13
C ASP A 162 11.18 2.93 -16.49
N LEU A 163 10.05 2.31 -16.13
CA LEU A 163 9.93 0.95 -15.62
C LEU A 163 9.07 0.08 -16.55
N LEU A 164 7.98 -0.52 -16.05
CA LEU A 164 7.20 -1.49 -16.82
C LEU A 164 6.36 -0.81 -17.92
N GLY A 165 5.98 0.46 -17.74
CA GLY A 165 5.24 1.22 -18.74
C GLY A 165 6.01 1.34 -20.07
N GLY A 166 7.32 1.58 -19.99
CA GLY A 166 8.20 1.59 -21.17
C GLY A 166 8.40 0.22 -21.82
N LEU A 167 8.02 -0.87 -21.14
CA LEU A 167 8.09 -2.25 -21.63
C LEU A 167 6.71 -2.76 -22.09
N GLY A 168 5.73 -1.88 -22.24
CA GLY A 168 4.40 -2.21 -22.76
C GLY A 168 3.40 -2.73 -21.72
N ILE A 169 3.75 -2.71 -20.43
CA ILE A 169 2.79 -2.99 -19.35
C ILE A 169 1.91 -1.78 -19.14
N GLU A 170 0.60 -2.01 -19.20
CA GLU A 170 -0.42 -1.01 -18.96
C GLU A 170 -1.11 -1.28 -17.61
N LEU A 171 -1.90 -0.30 -17.14
CA LEU A 171 -2.60 -0.43 -15.87
C LEU A 171 -3.49 -1.69 -15.82
N LYS A 172 -4.15 -2.04 -16.92
CA LYS A 172 -5.00 -3.24 -17.02
C LYS A 172 -4.28 -4.53 -16.61
N ASP A 173 -2.99 -4.65 -16.92
CA ASP A 173 -2.24 -5.88 -16.67
C ASP A 173 -2.06 -6.07 -15.16
N ILE A 174 -1.78 -4.98 -14.43
CA ILE A 174 -1.75 -4.98 -12.96
C ILE A 174 -3.13 -5.28 -12.39
N LEU A 175 -4.20 -4.68 -12.92
CA LEU A 175 -5.55 -4.92 -12.39
C LEU A 175 -5.98 -6.38 -12.56
N ILE A 176 -5.77 -6.96 -13.74
CA ILE A 176 -6.14 -8.35 -14.07
C ILE A 176 -5.37 -9.35 -13.21
N ILE A 177 -4.10 -9.07 -12.88
CA ILE A 177 -3.26 -9.96 -12.09
C ILE A 177 -3.48 -9.74 -10.60
N CYS A 178 -3.29 -8.51 -10.11
CA CYS A 178 -3.20 -8.21 -8.69
C CYS A 178 -4.57 -8.17 -7.98
N ILE A 179 -5.66 -7.76 -8.63
CA ILE A 179 -6.99 -7.73 -7.99
C ILE A 179 -7.48 -9.14 -7.67
N PRO A 180 -7.56 -10.09 -8.63
CA PRO A 180 -8.02 -11.44 -8.31
C PRO A 180 -7.06 -12.18 -7.38
N ALA A 181 -5.74 -11.98 -7.56
CA ALA A 181 -4.73 -12.55 -6.67
C ALA A 181 -4.87 -12.08 -5.23
N SER A 182 -5.05 -10.77 -5.01
CA SER A 182 -5.24 -10.23 -3.67
C SER A 182 -6.56 -10.67 -3.05
N LEU A 183 -7.64 -10.71 -3.82
CA LEU A 183 -8.96 -11.19 -3.37
C LEU A 183 -8.88 -12.64 -2.88
N ILE A 184 -8.33 -13.55 -3.69
CA ILE A 184 -8.18 -14.97 -3.32
C ILE A 184 -7.29 -15.11 -2.09
N ALA A 185 -6.18 -14.38 -2.04
CA ALA A 185 -5.26 -14.38 -0.91
C ALA A 185 -5.92 -13.94 0.41
N ILE A 186 -6.77 -12.90 0.36
CA ILE A 186 -7.54 -12.44 1.53
C ILE A 186 -8.56 -13.48 1.98
N LEU A 187 -9.26 -14.13 1.04
CA LEU A 187 -10.21 -15.20 1.37
C LEU A 187 -9.52 -16.38 2.06
N VAL A 188 -8.37 -16.81 1.54
CA VAL A 188 -7.57 -17.89 2.14
C VAL A 188 -7.05 -17.48 3.52
N ALA A 189 -6.51 -16.26 3.66
CA ALA A 189 -6.05 -15.76 4.95
C ALA A 189 -7.19 -15.66 5.97
N SER A 190 -8.35 -15.15 5.57
CA SER A 190 -9.56 -15.06 6.42
C SER A 190 -10.03 -16.43 6.86
N PHE A 191 -10.03 -17.41 5.95
CA PHE A 191 -10.37 -18.80 6.26
C PHE A 191 -9.44 -19.38 7.32
N VAL A 192 -8.12 -19.30 7.13
CA VAL A 192 -7.15 -19.80 8.11
C VAL A 192 -7.27 -19.07 9.44
N GLN A 193 -7.46 -17.75 9.40
CA GLN A 193 -7.53 -16.92 10.60
C GLN A 193 -8.73 -17.25 11.50
N ASN A 194 -9.83 -17.80 10.96
CA ASN A 194 -10.96 -18.27 11.77
C ASN A 194 -10.58 -19.34 12.80
N PHE A 195 -9.49 -20.07 12.56
CA PHE A 195 -9.00 -21.12 13.44
C PHE A 195 -7.88 -20.66 14.38
N ILE A 196 -7.48 -19.38 14.33
CA ILE A 196 -6.40 -18.85 15.16
C ILE A 196 -6.92 -18.40 16.53
N GLY A 197 -6.17 -18.77 17.55
CA GLY A 197 -6.41 -18.37 18.94
C GLY A 197 -7.65 -19.04 19.54
N LYS A 198 -7.80 -18.89 20.85
CA LYS A 198 -8.99 -19.34 21.57
C LYS A 198 -10.19 -18.47 21.18
N ASP A 199 -11.39 -19.04 21.26
CA ASP A 199 -12.62 -18.26 21.23
C ASP A 199 -12.55 -17.13 22.27
N LEU A 200 -13.13 -15.97 21.95
CA LEU A 200 -12.96 -14.75 22.74
C LEU A 200 -13.34 -14.97 24.22
N GLU A 201 -14.47 -15.64 24.45
CA GLU A 201 -14.99 -15.93 25.79
C GLU A 201 -14.09 -16.86 26.62
N LYS A 202 -13.12 -17.55 25.99
CA LYS A 202 -12.15 -18.43 26.63
C LYS A 202 -10.76 -17.79 26.74
N ASP A 203 -10.59 -16.55 26.28
CA ASP A 203 -9.32 -15.84 26.37
C ASP A 203 -9.11 -15.28 27.79
N PRO A 204 -8.03 -15.64 28.50
CA PRO A 204 -7.80 -15.20 29.87
C PRO A 204 -7.69 -13.68 30.03
N GLU A 205 -7.11 -12.99 29.04
CA GLU A 205 -6.92 -11.54 29.09
C GLU A 205 -8.26 -10.82 28.86
N TYR A 206 -9.09 -11.33 27.94
CA TYR A 206 -10.44 -10.83 27.75
C TYR A 206 -11.28 -10.99 29.03
N ILE A 207 -11.29 -12.19 29.63
CA ILE A 207 -12.02 -12.45 30.88
C ILE A 207 -11.55 -11.50 32.00
N ARG A 208 -10.24 -11.23 32.10
CA ARG A 208 -9.68 -10.27 33.06
C ARG A 208 -10.21 -8.86 32.82
N ARG A 209 -10.14 -8.35 31.58
CA ARG A 209 -10.59 -6.99 31.23
C ARG A 209 -12.09 -6.78 31.42
N VAL A 210 -12.91 -7.81 31.13
CA VAL A 210 -14.35 -7.78 31.39
C VAL A 210 -14.63 -7.71 32.90
N LYS A 211 -13.94 -8.53 33.71
CA LYS A 211 -14.08 -8.50 35.19
C LYS A 211 -13.68 -7.16 35.80
N GLU A 212 -12.69 -6.49 35.22
CA GLU A 212 -12.21 -5.17 35.66
C GLU A 212 -13.08 -4.01 35.15
N GLY A 213 -14.10 -4.27 34.31
CA GLY A 213 -14.96 -3.23 33.74
C GLY A 213 -14.30 -2.37 32.66
N ILE A 214 -13.14 -2.80 32.13
CA ILE A 214 -12.37 -2.07 31.10
C ILE A 214 -13.06 -2.15 29.73
N ILE A 215 -13.84 -3.20 29.49
CA ILE A 215 -14.60 -3.39 28.25
C ILE A 215 -16.08 -3.20 28.59
N ASN A 216 -16.69 -2.17 28.02
CA ASN A 216 -18.12 -1.90 28.09
C ASN A 216 -18.73 -1.91 26.68
N PRO A 217 -19.23 -3.07 26.20
CA PRO A 217 -19.75 -3.24 24.85
C PRO A 217 -20.89 -2.28 24.48
N GLU A 218 -21.70 -1.86 25.46
CA GLU A 218 -22.86 -1.00 25.23
C GLU A 218 -22.47 0.47 24.99
N GLU A 219 -21.42 0.94 25.66
CA GLU A 219 -20.91 2.31 25.52
C GLU A 219 -20.21 2.51 24.15
N ASP A 220 -19.50 1.47 23.69
CA ASP A 220 -18.81 1.48 22.40
C ASP A 220 -19.79 1.53 21.23
N ALA A 221 -20.82 0.69 21.29
CA ALA A 221 -21.90 0.69 20.31
C ALA A 221 -22.57 2.07 20.18
N ARG A 222 -22.77 2.80 21.30
CA ARG A 222 -23.31 4.17 21.32
C ARG A 222 -22.37 5.20 20.70
N LEU A 223 -21.07 5.15 20.97
CA LEU A 223 -20.09 6.07 20.39
C LEU A 223 -20.03 5.93 18.86
N MET A 224 -20.14 4.71 18.34
CA MET A 224 -20.22 4.49 16.90
C MET A 224 -21.57 4.85 16.28
N GLU A 225 -22.69 4.64 16.99
CA GLU A 225 -24.00 5.16 16.54
C GLU A 225 -23.99 6.69 16.37
N GLN A 226 -23.22 7.42 17.19
CA GLN A 226 -23.05 8.87 17.00
C GLN A 226 -22.28 9.22 15.72
N MET A 227 -21.31 8.40 15.30
CA MET A 227 -20.62 8.58 14.01
C MET A 227 -21.56 8.32 12.81
N GLU A 228 -22.60 7.49 12.98
CA GLU A 228 -23.61 7.22 11.94
C GLU A 228 -24.66 8.35 11.79
N GLN A 229 -24.82 9.22 12.79
CA GLN A 229 -26.02 10.04 12.93
C GLN A 229 -26.02 11.42 12.25
N ASN A 230 -24.99 11.82 11.49
CA ASN A 230 -25.09 13.05 10.67
C ASN A 230 -24.06 13.08 9.52
N PRO A 231 -24.20 12.26 8.47
CA PRO A 231 -23.41 12.50 7.26
C PRO A 231 -23.83 13.84 6.67
N ASP A 232 -22.84 14.71 6.40
CA ASP A 232 -23.09 15.93 5.63
C ASP A 232 -23.78 15.53 4.32
N LYS A 233 -24.92 16.17 4.01
CA LYS A 233 -25.68 15.90 2.78
C LYS A 233 -24.82 16.07 1.53
N HIS A 234 -23.76 16.88 1.62
CA HIS A 234 -22.80 17.11 0.54
C HIS A 234 -21.71 16.03 0.41
N ALA A 235 -21.41 15.26 1.46
CA ALA A 235 -20.34 14.26 1.47
C ALA A 235 -20.55 13.15 0.42
N LYS A 236 -21.80 12.77 0.16
CA LYS A 236 -22.14 11.77 -0.89
C LYS A 236 -21.68 12.23 -2.28
N TYR A 237 -21.82 13.51 -2.61
CA TYR A 237 -21.42 14.02 -3.92
C TYR A 237 -19.90 14.02 -4.10
N SER A 238 -19.14 14.32 -3.04
CA SER A 238 -17.69 14.18 -3.04
C SER A 238 -17.24 12.76 -3.31
N VAL A 239 -17.91 11.77 -2.70
CA VAL A 239 -17.62 10.35 -2.92
C VAL A 239 -17.91 9.95 -4.35
N ILE A 240 -19.04 10.37 -4.91
CA ILE A 240 -19.37 10.11 -6.32
C ILE A 240 -18.31 10.72 -7.24
N ALA A 241 -17.88 11.96 -6.99
CA ALA A 241 -16.82 12.59 -7.77
C ALA A 241 -15.49 11.84 -7.67
N PHE A 242 -15.09 11.41 -6.47
CA PHE A 242 -13.87 10.62 -6.28
C PHE A 242 -13.92 9.28 -7.02
N LEU A 243 -15.02 8.53 -6.87
CA LEU A 243 -15.23 7.26 -7.58
C LEU A 243 -15.26 7.44 -9.09
N PHE A 244 -15.83 8.54 -9.58
CA PHE A 244 -15.78 8.90 -10.99
C PHE A 244 -14.35 9.13 -11.46
N GLY A 245 -13.50 9.78 -10.65
CA GLY A 245 -12.08 9.93 -10.94
C GLY A 245 -11.34 8.59 -11.04
N VAL A 246 -11.53 7.72 -10.06
CA VAL A 246 -10.96 6.35 -10.08
C VAL A 246 -11.43 5.59 -11.31
N PHE A 247 -12.71 5.68 -11.66
CA PHE A 247 -13.26 5.07 -12.87
C PHE A 247 -12.57 5.61 -14.14
N LEU A 248 -12.37 6.93 -14.26
CA LEU A 248 -11.67 7.51 -15.39
C LEU A 248 -10.23 7.00 -15.47
N VAL A 249 -9.49 6.97 -14.36
CA VAL A 249 -8.11 6.42 -14.34
C VAL A 249 -8.08 4.98 -14.85
N VAL A 250 -8.99 4.13 -14.38
CA VAL A 250 -9.11 2.74 -14.85
C VAL A 250 -9.46 2.70 -16.34
N LEU A 251 -10.41 3.51 -16.80
CA LEU A 251 -10.85 3.56 -18.19
C LEU A 251 -9.70 3.95 -19.13
N PHE A 252 -9.00 5.05 -18.85
CA PHE A 252 -7.87 5.52 -19.67
C PHE A 252 -6.65 4.62 -19.58
N GLY A 253 -6.42 3.96 -18.44
CA GLY A 253 -5.36 2.96 -18.28
C GLY A 253 -5.66 1.61 -18.88
N SER A 254 -6.93 1.25 -19.04
CA SER A 254 -7.34 0.00 -19.69
C SER A 254 -7.51 0.13 -21.20
N VAL A 255 -7.83 1.34 -21.68
CA VAL A 255 -8.06 1.63 -23.09
C VAL A 255 -7.13 2.77 -23.53
N PRO A 256 -5.85 2.48 -23.86
CA PRO A 256 -4.87 3.49 -24.24
C PRO A 256 -5.32 4.42 -25.37
N SER A 257 -6.16 3.96 -26.29
CA SER A 257 -6.66 4.79 -27.40
C SER A 257 -7.54 5.96 -26.97
N LEU A 258 -8.07 5.96 -25.73
CA LEU A 258 -8.81 7.10 -25.18
C LEU A 258 -7.87 8.23 -24.74
N ARG A 259 -6.60 7.94 -24.44
CA ARG A 259 -5.62 8.97 -24.07
C ARG A 259 -5.31 9.86 -25.28
N PRO A 260 -5.29 11.19 -25.13
CA PRO A 260 -4.92 12.10 -26.21
C PRO A 260 -3.56 11.76 -26.82
N SER A 261 -3.42 11.98 -28.13
CA SER A 261 -2.16 11.85 -28.85
C SER A 261 -1.84 13.15 -29.57
N PHE A 262 -0.55 13.47 -29.62
CA PHE A 262 -0.03 14.71 -30.19
C PHE A 262 1.11 14.39 -31.17
N MET A 263 1.25 15.20 -32.21
CA MET A 263 2.41 15.12 -33.10
C MET A 263 3.57 15.88 -32.47
N ILE A 264 4.61 15.17 -32.03
CA ILE A 264 5.82 15.72 -31.41
C ILE A 264 7.02 15.24 -32.24
N ASP A 265 7.82 16.16 -32.78
CA ASP A 265 8.97 15.86 -33.65
C ASP A 265 8.64 14.90 -34.81
N GLY A 266 7.45 15.07 -35.40
CA GLY A 266 6.96 14.22 -36.50
C GLY A 266 6.50 12.81 -36.07
N LYS A 267 6.53 12.49 -34.78
CA LYS A 267 6.05 11.23 -34.23
C LYS A 267 4.73 11.43 -33.48
N LEU A 268 3.81 10.50 -33.67
CA LEU A 268 2.57 10.48 -32.90
C LEU A 268 2.87 9.95 -31.49
N THR A 269 2.90 10.85 -30.52
CA THR A 269 3.16 10.54 -29.11
C THR A 269 1.86 10.59 -28.33
N ARG A 270 1.51 9.47 -27.69
CA ARG A 270 0.35 9.37 -26.82
C ARG A 270 0.70 9.87 -25.41
N LEU A 271 -0.24 10.54 -24.76
CA LEU A 271 -0.10 10.97 -23.37
C LEU A 271 0.20 9.75 -22.47
N GLY A 272 1.22 9.87 -21.62
CA GLY A 272 1.60 8.82 -20.70
C GLY A 272 0.55 8.58 -19.61
N MET A 273 0.63 7.42 -18.97
CA MET A 273 -0.23 7.11 -17.83
C MET A 273 0.03 8.02 -16.62
N PRO A 274 1.27 8.39 -16.27
CA PRO A 274 1.53 9.34 -15.20
C PRO A 274 0.77 10.66 -15.36
N GLU A 275 0.92 11.32 -16.50
CA GLU A 275 0.31 12.61 -16.79
C GLU A 275 -1.22 12.48 -16.84
N THR A 276 -1.72 11.35 -17.36
CA THR A 276 -3.16 11.07 -17.38
C THR A 276 -3.74 11.00 -15.95
N ILE A 277 -3.06 10.31 -15.03
CA ILE A 277 -3.49 10.21 -13.62
C ILE A 277 -3.44 11.59 -12.97
N GLU A 278 -2.37 12.35 -13.16
CA GLU A 278 -2.20 13.69 -12.60
C GLU A 278 -3.33 14.63 -13.02
N ILE A 279 -3.61 14.71 -14.32
CA ILE A 279 -4.67 15.56 -14.89
C ILE A 279 -6.05 15.16 -14.34
N ILE A 280 -6.36 13.86 -14.33
CA ILE A 280 -7.66 13.37 -13.86
C ILE A 280 -7.82 13.65 -12.37
N MET A 281 -6.85 13.27 -11.54
CA MET A 281 -6.98 13.34 -10.09
C MET A 281 -7.00 14.80 -9.60
N MET A 282 -6.23 15.70 -10.21
CA MET A 282 -6.30 17.13 -9.89
C MET A 282 -7.63 17.76 -10.32
N SER A 283 -8.15 17.38 -11.50
CA SER A 283 -9.47 17.83 -11.95
C SER A 283 -10.59 17.34 -11.01
N ILE A 284 -10.47 16.10 -10.53
CA ILE A 284 -11.42 15.49 -9.60
C ILE A 284 -11.31 16.11 -8.21
N ALA A 285 -10.11 16.46 -7.75
CA ALA A 285 -9.94 17.24 -6.52
C ALA A 285 -10.72 18.56 -6.57
N ALA A 286 -10.65 19.29 -7.69
CA ALA A 286 -11.42 20.51 -7.88
C ALA A 286 -12.94 20.24 -7.83
N ILE A 287 -13.42 19.19 -8.51
CA ILE A 287 -14.84 18.81 -8.48
C ILE A 287 -15.27 18.45 -7.05
N ILE A 288 -14.48 17.66 -6.30
CA ILE A 288 -14.76 17.28 -4.92
C ILE A 288 -14.91 18.52 -4.03
N LEU A 289 -13.98 19.47 -4.14
CA LEU A 289 -14.03 20.72 -3.37
C LEU A 289 -15.31 21.52 -3.69
N LEU A 290 -15.71 21.57 -4.97
CA LEU A 290 -16.90 22.29 -5.42
C LEU A 290 -18.20 21.62 -4.94
N VAL A 291 -18.39 20.33 -5.21
CA VAL A 291 -19.66 19.63 -4.89
C VAL A 291 -19.79 19.29 -3.41
N GLY A 292 -18.66 19.03 -2.76
CA GLY A 292 -18.53 18.76 -1.34
C GLY A 292 -18.48 20.01 -0.47
N LYS A 293 -18.34 21.19 -1.08
CA LYS A 293 -18.17 22.49 -0.40
C LYS A 293 -17.07 22.45 0.68
N ALA A 294 -15.97 21.75 0.40
CA ALA A 294 -14.90 21.55 1.36
C ALA A 294 -14.05 22.82 1.54
N ASP A 295 -13.54 23.00 2.77
CA ASP A 295 -12.50 23.97 3.06
C ASP A 295 -11.13 23.40 2.68
N VAL A 296 -10.47 24.04 1.72
CA VAL A 296 -9.13 23.67 1.25
C VAL A 296 -8.11 23.65 2.39
N ARG A 297 -8.26 24.51 3.41
CA ARG A 297 -7.36 24.53 4.58
C ARG A 297 -7.44 23.22 5.37
N LYS A 298 -8.66 22.66 5.51
CA LYS A 298 -8.86 21.36 6.15
C LYS A 298 -8.22 20.22 5.37
N ALA A 299 -8.19 20.31 4.04
CA ALA A 299 -7.52 19.29 3.21
C ALA A 299 -6.01 19.22 3.51
N VAL A 300 -5.33 20.37 3.58
CA VAL A 300 -3.89 20.44 3.87
C VAL A 300 -3.55 20.03 5.30
N GLN A 301 -4.43 20.34 6.26
CA GLN A 301 -4.28 19.97 7.66
C GLN A 301 -4.68 18.51 7.96
N GLY A 302 -5.31 17.84 6.99
CA GLY A 302 -5.78 16.47 7.12
C GLY A 302 -4.65 15.45 7.21
N ASN A 303 -4.90 14.35 7.92
CA ASN A 303 -3.91 13.28 8.07
C ASN A 303 -3.58 12.57 6.73
N VAL A 304 -4.51 12.54 5.77
CA VAL A 304 -4.26 11.97 4.42
C VAL A 304 -3.19 12.78 3.69
N PHE A 305 -3.27 14.12 3.73
CA PHE A 305 -2.29 14.98 3.12
C PHE A 305 -0.91 14.83 3.77
N ALA A 306 -0.85 14.90 5.10
CA ALA A 306 0.39 14.72 5.85
C ALA A 306 1.07 13.37 5.58
N ALA A 307 0.29 12.28 5.57
CA ALA A 307 0.80 10.94 5.24
C ALA A 307 1.34 10.87 3.81
N GLY A 308 0.63 11.46 2.85
CA GLY A 308 1.06 11.52 1.46
C GLY A 308 2.35 12.32 1.25
N MET A 309 2.49 13.46 1.93
CA MET A 309 3.74 14.24 1.89
C MET A 309 4.92 13.47 2.48
N ASN A 310 4.72 12.75 3.59
CA ASN A 310 5.75 11.87 4.15
C ASN A 310 6.18 10.78 3.16
N ALA A 311 5.22 10.15 2.48
CA ALA A 311 5.49 9.14 1.47
C ALA A 311 6.28 9.71 0.27
N MET A 312 5.91 10.90 -0.20
CA MET A 312 6.57 11.57 -1.32
C MET A 312 8.02 11.93 -1.02
N VAL A 313 8.29 12.53 0.15
CA VAL A 313 9.67 12.85 0.58
C VAL A 313 10.48 11.57 0.73
N SER A 314 9.88 10.52 1.28
CA SER A 314 10.54 9.20 1.40
C SER A 314 10.94 8.64 0.04
N ILE A 315 10.05 8.69 -0.95
CA ILE A 315 10.33 8.22 -2.32
C ILE A 315 11.41 9.08 -2.97
N PHE A 316 11.35 10.40 -2.84
CA PHE A 316 12.35 11.30 -3.41
C PHE A 316 13.79 10.88 -3.04
N GLY A 317 14.06 10.66 -1.76
CA GLY A 317 15.40 10.28 -1.31
C GLY A 317 15.75 8.82 -1.59
N ILE A 318 14.88 7.90 -1.21
CA ILE A 318 15.22 6.47 -1.18
C ILE A 318 15.20 5.83 -2.54
N ALA A 319 14.19 6.15 -3.36
CA ALA A 319 14.15 5.59 -4.70
C ALA A 319 15.35 6.08 -5.51
N TRP A 320 15.74 7.35 -5.35
CA TRP A 320 16.90 7.90 -6.05
C TRP A 320 18.22 7.28 -5.54
N MET A 321 18.38 7.10 -4.23
CA MET A 321 19.52 6.40 -3.65
C MET A 321 19.60 4.94 -4.16
N GLY A 322 18.46 4.25 -4.12
CA GLY A 322 18.33 2.87 -4.58
C GLY A 322 18.71 2.73 -6.04
N ASP A 323 18.11 3.54 -6.92
CA ASP A 323 18.40 3.53 -8.35
C ASP A 323 19.89 3.86 -8.64
N THR A 324 20.44 4.88 -7.96
CA THR A 324 21.87 5.23 -8.06
C THR A 324 22.77 4.05 -7.68
N PHE A 325 22.48 3.37 -6.57
CA PHE A 325 23.26 2.22 -6.12
C PHE A 325 23.12 1.02 -7.09
N PHE A 326 21.91 0.64 -7.48
CA PHE A 326 21.70 -0.54 -8.31
C PHE A 326 22.17 -0.34 -9.75
N ASN A 327 21.86 0.80 -10.38
CA ASN A 327 22.33 1.08 -11.74
C ASN A 327 23.84 1.30 -11.78
N GLY A 328 24.40 2.00 -10.79
CA GLY A 328 25.85 2.18 -10.67
C GLY A 328 26.63 0.87 -10.53
N ASN A 329 25.97 -0.20 -10.05
CA ASN A 329 26.57 -1.51 -9.82
C ASN A 329 25.94 -2.63 -10.67
N LEU A 330 25.23 -2.31 -11.75
CA LEU A 330 24.48 -3.30 -12.53
C LEU A 330 25.38 -4.43 -13.08
N ALA A 331 26.60 -4.10 -13.50
CA ALA A 331 27.58 -5.09 -13.97
C ALA A 331 27.93 -6.13 -12.89
N PHE A 332 28.08 -5.69 -11.63
CA PHE A 332 28.34 -6.59 -10.50
C PHE A 332 27.17 -7.55 -10.28
N PHE A 333 25.94 -7.06 -10.26
CA PHE A 333 24.78 -7.92 -10.08
C PHE A 333 24.59 -8.88 -11.24
N LYS A 334 24.82 -8.43 -12.48
CA LYS A 334 24.78 -9.30 -13.66
C LYS A 334 25.75 -10.46 -13.58
N SER A 335 26.97 -10.24 -13.07
CA SER A 335 27.97 -11.31 -13.01
C SER A 335 27.83 -12.27 -11.83
N HIS A 336 27.03 -11.94 -10.80
CA HIS A 336 26.95 -12.74 -9.57
C HIS A 336 25.58 -13.37 -9.29
N ILE A 337 24.49 -12.76 -9.74
CA ILE A 337 23.13 -13.24 -9.41
C ILE A 337 22.21 -13.40 -10.63
N ALA A 338 22.62 -12.97 -11.84
CA ALA A 338 21.77 -13.06 -13.02
C ALA A 338 21.37 -14.51 -13.35
N ASP A 339 22.30 -15.46 -13.25
CA ASP A 339 22.01 -16.86 -13.59
C ASP A 339 20.92 -17.45 -12.68
N ILE A 340 21.03 -17.20 -11.36
CA ILE A 340 20.05 -17.66 -10.38
C ILE A 340 18.69 -17.01 -10.64
N VAL A 341 18.66 -15.70 -10.88
CA VAL A 341 17.43 -14.95 -11.10
C VAL A 341 16.78 -15.29 -12.45
N SER A 342 17.58 -15.61 -13.47
CA SER A 342 17.08 -16.03 -14.78
C SER A 342 16.46 -17.43 -14.72
N GLN A 343 17.08 -18.36 -13.97
CA GLN A 343 16.56 -19.71 -13.78
C GLN A 343 15.35 -19.76 -12.82
N TYR A 344 15.36 -18.93 -11.78
CA TYR A 344 14.33 -18.89 -10.74
C TYR A 344 13.84 -17.46 -10.47
N PRO A 345 13.09 -16.85 -11.42
CA PRO A 345 12.64 -15.45 -11.30
C PRO A 345 11.85 -15.15 -10.02
N PHE A 346 11.07 -16.12 -9.53
CA PHE A 346 10.27 -15.97 -8.32
C PHE A 346 11.12 -15.67 -7.07
N LEU A 347 12.41 -16.03 -7.04
CA LEU A 347 13.30 -15.69 -5.91
C LEU A 347 13.47 -14.18 -5.75
N PHE A 348 13.23 -13.41 -6.80
CA PHE A 348 13.25 -11.95 -6.73
C PHE A 348 12.15 -11.40 -5.79
N SER A 349 11.06 -12.15 -5.57
CA SER A 349 10.05 -11.80 -4.56
C SER A 349 10.63 -11.74 -3.15
N VAL A 350 11.65 -12.53 -2.82
CA VAL A 350 12.33 -12.47 -1.52
C VAL A 350 13.09 -11.15 -1.36
N ALA A 351 13.75 -10.69 -2.43
CA ALA A 351 14.43 -9.40 -2.43
C ALA A 351 13.41 -8.24 -2.27
N LEU A 352 12.29 -8.30 -3.00
CA LEU A 352 11.19 -7.33 -2.86
C LEU A 352 10.63 -7.32 -1.44
N PHE A 353 10.39 -8.49 -0.86
CA PHE A 353 9.88 -8.63 0.50
C PHE A 353 10.84 -8.03 1.53
N ILE A 354 12.12 -8.42 1.50
CA ILE A 354 13.15 -7.89 2.41
C ILE A 354 13.29 -6.37 2.24
N MET A 355 13.37 -5.88 1.01
CA MET A 355 13.49 -4.43 0.78
C MET A 355 12.25 -3.67 1.26
N SER A 356 11.05 -4.23 1.10
CA SER A 356 9.85 -3.57 1.60
C SER A 356 9.80 -3.46 3.12
N ILE A 357 10.34 -4.45 3.83
CA ILE A 357 10.52 -4.39 5.30
C ILE A 357 11.44 -3.22 5.66
N MET A 358 12.54 -3.06 4.92
CA MET A 358 13.52 -2.03 5.23
C MET A 358 13.04 -0.63 4.87
N LEU A 359 12.31 -0.50 3.75
CA LEU A 359 11.91 0.78 3.18
C LEU A 359 10.56 1.29 3.66
N PHE A 360 9.73 0.48 4.33
CA PHE A 360 8.41 0.93 4.81
C PHE A 360 7.55 1.58 3.70
N SER A 361 7.79 1.23 2.42
CA SER A 361 7.16 1.87 1.26
C SER A 361 7.18 0.96 0.04
N GLN A 362 5.98 0.64 -0.46
CA GLN A 362 5.79 -0.20 -1.64
C GLN A 362 6.33 0.46 -2.90
N ALA A 363 6.01 1.74 -3.10
CA ALA A 363 6.48 2.51 -4.24
C ALA A 363 8.01 2.68 -4.22
N ALA A 364 8.60 2.97 -3.06
CA ALA A 364 10.06 3.07 -2.95
C ALA A 364 10.73 1.72 -3.24
N THR A 365 10.14 0.62 -2.80
CA THR A 365 10.62 -0.75 -3.08
C THR A 365 10.60 -1.04 -4.57
N VAL A 366 9.48 -0.77 -5.25
CA VAL A 366 9.36 -0.90 -6.70
C VAL A 366 10.42 -0.07 -7.40
N ARG A 367 10.53 1.23 -7.09
CA ARG A 367 11.50 2.12 -7.74
C ARG A 367 12.96 1.73 -7.50
N THR A 368 13.23 1.12 -6.35
CA THR A 368 14.58 0.69 -6.00
C THR A 368 14.96 -0.61 -6.71
N LEU A 369 14.06 -1.60 -6.76
CA LEU A 369 14.40 -2.95 -7.21
C LEU A 369 13.96 -3.27 -8.63
N TYR A 370 12.88 -2.71 -9.16
CA TYR A 370 12.43 -3.04 -10.51
C TYR A 370 13.47 -2.70 -11.59
N PRO A 371 14.25 -1.59 -11.52
CA PRO A 371 15.36 -1.37 -12.45
C PRO A 371 16.35 -2.55 -12.47
N LEU A 372 16.68 -3.10 -11.30
CA LEU A 372 17.55 -4.27 -11.19
C LEU A 372 16.89 -5.50 -11.82
N GLY A 373 15.62 -5.78 -11.49
CA GLY A 373 14.90 -6.93 -12.05
C GLY A 373 14.82 -6.89 -13.58
N ILE A 374 14.50 -5.73 -14.14
CA ILE A 374 14.51 -5.47 -15.60
C ILE A 374 15.92 -5.64 -16.16
N GLY A 375 16.93 -5.05 -15.50
CA GLY A 375 18.32 -5.14 -15.90
C GLY A 375 18.87 -6.57 -15.91
N LEU A 376 18.36 -7.43 -15.04
CA LEU A 376 18.68 -8.87 -14.97
C LEU A 376 17.87 -9.71 -15.98
N GLY A 377 16.93 -9.13 -16.71
CA GLY A 377 16.13 -9.82 -17.74
C GLY A 377 14.87 -10.52 -17.22
N ILE A 378 14.39 -10.19 -16.01
CA ILE A 378 13.11 -10.72 -15.52
C ILE A 378 11.98 -10.20 -16.41
N ALA A 379 11.11 -11.11 -16.86
CA ALA A 379 9.96 -10.75 -17.68
C ALA A 379 9.04 -9.73 -16.95
N PRO A 380 8.55 -8.67 -17.63
CA PRO A 380 7.71 -7.65 -17.01
C PRO A 380 6.48 -8.21 -16.28
N LEU A 381 5.80 -9.20 -16.86
CA LEU A 381 4.66 -9.86 -16.22
C LEU A 381 5.04 -10.62 -14.94
N ALA A 382 6.22 -11.25 -14.90
CA ALA A 382 6.70 -11.91 -13.68
C ALA A 382 6.93 -10.91 -12.54
N LEU A 383 7.41 -9.69 -12.85
CA LEU A 383 7.50 -8.61 -11.86
C LEU A 383 6.12 -8.18 -11.34
N ILE A 384 5.07 -8.21 -12.16
CA ILE A 384 3.69 -7.96 -11.70
C ILE A 384 3.19 -9.09 -10.81
N ALA A 385 3.41 -10.35 -11.15
CA ALA A 385 3.03 -11.47 -10.28
C ALA A 385 3.74 -11.43 -8.92
N MET A 386 4.99 -10.97 -8.88
CA MET A 386 5.74 -10.78 -7.64
C MET A 386 5.44 -9.46 -6.93
N PHE A 387 4.66 -8.56 -7.55
CA PHE A 387 4.38 -7.24 -7.00
C PHE A 387 3.81 -7.27 -5.57
N PRO A 388 2.90 -8.21 -5.19
CA PRO A 388 2.45 -8.33 -3.81
C PRO A 388 3.55 -8.52 -2.76
N ALA A 389 4.74 -9.00 -3.14
CA ALA A 389 5.89 -9.15 -2.24
C ALA A 389 6.36 -7.82 -1.65
N VAL A 390 6.04 -6.68 -2.26
CA VAL A 390 6.34 -5.36 -1.69
C VAL A 390 5.51 -5.03 -0.44
N ASN A 391 4.57 -5.90 -0.06
CA ASN A 391 3.78 -5.82 1.16
C ASN A 391 4.44 -6.53 2.36
N GLY A 392 5.76 -6.46 2.50
CA GLY A 392 6.48 -7.14 3.59
C GLY A 392 6.56 -6.36 4.89
N TYR A 393 6.09 -5.12 4.94
CA TYR A 393 6.21 -4.25 6.14
C TYR A 393 5.39 -4.72 7.35
N PHE A 394 4.64 -5.82 7.24
CA PHE A 394 4.09 -6.50 8.41
C PHE A 394 5.12 -7.32 9.18
N PHE A 395 6.29 -7.60 8.60
CA PHE A 395 7.24 -8.53 9.21
C PHE A 395 7.71 -8.07 10.59
N PHE A 396 7.81 -6.76 10.80
CA PHE A 396 7.94 -6.19 12.13
C PHE A 396 6.64 -5.45 12.46
N PRO A 397 6.07 -5.60 13.67
CA PRO A 397 4.78 -5.02 14.05
C PRO A 397 4.91 -3.54 14.42
N ASN A 398 5.54 -2.75 13.55
CA ASN A 398 5.84 -1.34 13.77
C ASN A 398 5.28 -0.46 12.65
N TYR A 399 4.62 -1.03 11.64
CA TYR A 399 3.96 -0.22 10.62
C TYR A 399 2.75 0.49 11.24
N PRO A 400 2.49 1.78 10.91
CA PRO A 400 1.45 2.56 11.57
C PRO A 400 0.04 1.93 11.56
N THR A 401 -0.32 1.14 10.54
CA THR A 401 -1.62 0.45 10.49
C THR A 401 -1.69 -0.72 11.47
N GLU A 402 -0.60 -1.44 11.68
CA GLU A 402 -0.51 -2.53 12.66
C GLU A 402 -0.56 -2.03 14.09
N VAL A 403 0.19 -0.96 14.37
CA VAL A 403 0.17 -0.30 15.68
C VAL A 403 -1.24 0.21 16.00
N ALA A 404 -1.92 0.81 15.01
CA ALA A 404 -3.30 1.23 15.17
C ALA A 404 -4.24 0.03 15.42
N ALA A 405 -4.09 -1.06 14.68
CA ALA A 405 -4.90 -2.26 14.87
C ALA A 405 -4.74 -2.87 16.27
N ILE A 406 -3.51 -2.91 16.80
CA ILE A 406 -3.26 -3.31 18.19
C ILE A 406 -3.96 -2.36 19.17
N ASN A 407 -3.87 -1.05 18.95
CA ASN A 407 -4.45 -0.06 19.86
C ASN A 407 -5.99 -0.04 19.84
N PHE A 408 -6.61 -0.30 18.69
CA PHE A 408 -8.07 -0.36 18.56
C PHE A 408 -8.66 -1.66 19.12
N ASP A 409 -7.85 -2.72 19.28
CA ASP A 409 -8.30 -3.93 19.95
C ASP A 409 -8.23 -3.81 21.48
N ARG A 410 -9.37 -3.40 22.05
CA ARG A 410 -9.56 -3.32 23.50
C ARG A 410 -9.58 -4.66 24.22
N THR A 411 -9.76 -5.78 23.51
CA THR A 411 -9.74 -7.12 24.12
C THR A 411 -8.32 -7.59 24.44
N GLY A 412 -7.31 -6.99 23.79
CA GLY A 412 -5.90 -7.39 23.94
C GLY A 412 -5.55 -8.67 23.18
N THR A 413 -6.42 -9.16 22.31
CA THR A 413 -6.18 -10.36 21.51
C THR A 413 -5.21 -10.10 20.35
N THR A 414 -5.29 -8.92 19.75
CA THR A 414 -4.38 -8.39 18.73
C THR A 414 -3.20 -7.75 19.43
N ARG A 415 -2.01 -8.36 19.32
CA ARG A 415 -0.86 -7.92 20.10
C ARG A 415 0.47 -8.33 19.51
N ILE A 416 1.51 -7.73 20.07
CA ILE A 416 2.86 -8.28 20.06
C ILE A 416 2.96 -9.23 21.26
N GLY A 417 3.31 -10.48 20.99
CA GLY A 417 3.54 -11.52 21.98
C GLY A 417 4.91 -11.38 22.66
N LYS A 418 5.47 -12.52 23.10
CA LYS A 418 6.72 -12.54 23.87
C LYS A 418 7.94 -12.06 23.06
N TYR A 419 7.94 -12.29 21.75
CA TYR A 419 9.02 -11.94 20.84
C TYR A 419 8.52 -10.93 19.82
N VAL A 420 9.41 -10.07 19.31
CA VAL A 420 9.03 -9.01 18.34
C VAL A 420 8.33 -9.59 17.11
N LEU A 421 8.81 -10.71 16.57
CA LEU A 421 8.21 -11.40 15.41
C LEU A 421 7.03 -12.31 15.79
N ASN A 422 6.73 -12.49 17.08
CA ASN A 422 5.54 -13.20 17.51
C ASN A 422 4.43 -12.17 17.67
N HIS A 423 3.68 -11.90 16.60
CA HIS A 423 2.56 -10.96 16.63
C HIS A 423 1.46 -11.40 15.68
N SER A 424 0.29 -10.81 15.85
CA SER A 424 -0.97 -11.22 15.21
C SER A 424 -0.98 -11.15 13.68
N PHE A 425 -0.09 -10.38 13.05
CA PHE A 425 -0.10 -10.10 11.61
C PHE A 425 0.72 -11.08 10.76
N GLN A 426 1.64 -11.86 11.35
CA GLN A 426 2.56 -12.74 10.62
C GLN A 426 1.84 -13.75 9.74
N VAL A 427 0.87 -14.47 10.30
CA VAL A 427 0.18 -15.56 9.59
C VAL A 427 -0.61 -15.00 8.41
N ALA A 428 -1.41 -13.96 8.64
CA ALA A 428 -2.15 -13.29 7.57
C ALA A 428 -1.21 -12.69 6.51
N GLY A 429 -0.10 -12.07 6.92
CA GLY A 429 0.88 -11.47 6.04
C GLY A 429 1.57 -12.49 5.13
N PHE A 430 2.07 -13.60 5.68
CA PHE A 430 2.70 -14.64 4.87
C PHE A 430 1.70 -15.34 3.95
N ILE A 431 0.52 -15.72 4.45
CA ILE A 431 -0.51 -16.35 3.61
C ILE A 431 -0.85 -15.43 2.45
N THR A 432 -1.14 -14.16 2.71
CA THR A 432 -1.50 -13.24 1.64
C THR A 432 -0.37 -13.05 0.63
N THR A 433 0.87 -12.94 1.10
CA THR A 433 2.06 -12.82 0.23
C THR A 433 2.23 -14.04 -0.67
N PHE A 434 2.30 -15.25 -0.11
CA PHE A 434 2.53 -16.47 -0.91
C PHE A 434 1.36 -16.78 -1.85
N VAL A 435 0.13 -16.67 -1.36
CA VAL A 435 -1.06 -16.99 -2.15
C VAL A 435 -1.23 -15.97 -3.28
N SER A 436 -1.06 -14.68 -3.03
CA SER A 436 -1.21 -13.68 -4.10
C SER A 436 -0.14 -13.81 -5.17
N ILE A 437 1.12 -14.10 -4.82
CA ILE A 437 2.17 -14.34 -5.81
C ILE A 437 1.88 -15.59 -6.63
N GLY A 438 1.51 -16.70 -5.96
CA GLY A 438 1.18 -17.96 -6.64
C GLY A 438 -0.01 -17.82 -7.59
N VAL A 439 -1.08 -17.17 -7.14
CA VAL A 439 -2.25 -16.87 -7.98
C VAL A 439 -1.88 -15.92 -9.11
N GLY A 440 -1.01 -14.92 -8.88
CA GLY A 440 -0.52 -14.04 -9.93
C GLY A 440 0.18 -14.80 -11.05
N TYR A 441 1.05 -15.76 -10.72
CA TYR A 441 1.68 -16.63 -11.71
C TYR A 441 0.69 -17.56 -12.43
N LEU A 442 -0.32 -18.07 -11.72
CA LEU A 442 -1.38 -18.85 -12.36
C LEU A 442 -2.16 -18.00 -13.37
N ILE A 443 -2.53 -16.77 -13.01
CA ILE A 443 -3.24 -15.85 -13.90
C ILE A 443 -2.42 -15.59 -15.16
N ILE A 444 -1.12 -15.30 -15.00
CA ILE A 444 -0.22 -15.12 -16.15
C ILE A 444 -0.24 -16.36 -17.04
N THR A 445 -0.09 -17.56 -16.47
CA THR A 445 -0.02 -18.82 -17.23
C THR A 445 -1.29 -19.11 -18.05
N PHE A 446 -2.46 -18.65 -17.60
CA PHE A 446 -3.73 -18.91 -18.28
C PHE A 446 -4.21 -17.77 -19.20
N LEU A 447 -3.72 -16.54 -19.01
CA LEU A 447 -4.20 -15.36 -19.73
C LEU A 447 -3.17 -14.72 -20.68
N TYR A 448 -1.89 -15.03 -20.52
CA TYR A 448 -0.77 -14.53 -21.33
C TYR A 448 0.05 -15.69 -21.87
#